data_AF-A0A939B9A6-F1
#
_entry.id   AF-A0A939B9A6-F1
#
_cell.length_a   1.000
_cell.length_b   1.000
_cell.length_c   1.000
_cell.angle_alpha   90.00
_cell.angle_beta   90.00
_cell.angle_gamma   90.00
#
_symmetry.space_group_name_H-M   'P 1'
#
loop_
_entity.id
_entity.type
_entity.pdbx_description
1 polymer ?
#
loop_
_entity_poly.entity_id
_entity_poly.type
_entity_poly.pdbx_seq_one_letter_code
_entity_poly.pdbx_strand_id
1 'polypeptide(L)'
;MENVLNERQQSIVAIACLEAKGDIDGLKTAINEGLDAGLTVSQVKEALSHLYAYTGFPRSLNGLGALQGVLDERKQRGINDPEGKEADPLPEGYDALKQGTEVQSKLTGRAYNYTFAPATDYYLKAHLFGDIFARNNLTHAQRELVTVSALSGLEGCEAQLKSHINGARNMGVTDAELHSIPAVLAAKVGEREAWRAQKAIAEVFGEEFNGGEPVKDPMFPKGQPNTAFAKYFIGESFLAPLSSGKVPVSNVTFKPGCRNNWHIHHKGIQVLICVGGTGWYQEWGKPARLLKPGDVVEIPEGMKHWHGATKDSWFQHIAFTVAEEGASNEWLEPVTDEEYNKLK
;
A
#
# COMPACT_ATOMS: atom_id res chain seq x y z
N MET A 1 -8.79 0.73 15.91
CA MET A 1 -8.27 1.64 16.94
C MET A 1 -8.60 3.05 16.53
N GLU A 2 -8.91 3.93 17.48
CA GLU A 2 -9.06 5.36 17.21
C GLU A 2 -7.69 5.94 16.82
N ASN A 3 -7.66 6.80 15.80
CA ASN A 3 -6.42 7.39 15.29
C ASN A 3 -5.89 8.43 16.29
N VAL A 4 -4.69 8.22 16.82
CA VAL A 4 -4.07 9.14 17.80
C VAL A 4 -3.13 10.17 17.18
N LEU A 5 -2.84 10.07 15.88
CA LEU A 5 -2.02 11.05 15.16
C LEU A 5 -2.81 12.34 14.97
N ASN A 6 -2.22 13.48 15.32
CA ASN A 6 -2.82 14.78 15.01
C ASN A 6 -2.78 15.08 13.50
N GLU A 7 -3.55 16.06 13.04
CA GLU A 7 -3.69 16.38 11.60
C GLU A 7 -2.36 16.66 10.89
N ARG A 8 -1.40 17.30 11.58
CA ARG A 8 -0.05 17.54 11.04
C ARG A 8 0.71 16.23 10.84
N GLN A 9 0.66 15.32 11.81
CA GLN A 9 1.27 14.00 11.69
C GLN A 9 0.61 13.16 10.59
N GLN A 10 -0.72 13.19 10.49
CA GLN A 10 -1.44 12.49 9.42
C GLN A 10 -1.04 13.01 8.03
N SER A 11 -0.84 14.32 7.89
CA SER A 11 -0.38 14.94 6.65
C SER A 11 1.05 14.54 6.32
N ILE A 12 1.95 14.49 7.32
CA ILE A 12 3.33 13.98 7.13
C ILE A 12 3.32 12.53 6.64
N VAL A 13 2.48 11.66 7.21
CA VAL A 13 2.33 10.26 6.78
C VAL A 13 1.95 10.19 5.30
N ALA A 14 0.95 10.99 4.88
CA ALA A 14 0.49 11.02 3.49
C ALA A 14 1.57 11.57 2.54
N ILE A 15 2.17 12.72 2.86
CA ILE A 15 3.23 13.35 2.07
C ILE A 15 4.38 12.38 1.82
N ALA A 16 4.86 11.71 2.89
CA ALA A 16 5.99 10.80 2.78
C ALA A 16 5.70 9.58 1.90
N CYS A 17 4.49 9.00 2.05
CA CYS A 17 4.11 7.84 1.25
C CYS A 17 3.88 8.20 -0.23
N LEU A 18 3.24 9.33 -0.50
CA LEU A 18 2.94 9.79 -1.87
C LEU A 18 4.21 10.18 -2.64
N GLU A 19 5.18 10.83 -1.97
CA GLU A 19 6.51 11.07 -2.56
C GLU A 19 7.22 9.76 -2.90
N ALA A 20 7.20 8.79 -1.97
CA ALA A 20 7.83 7.48 -2.19
C ALA A 20 7.19 6.71 -3.35
N LYS A 21 5.86 6.82 -3.52
CA LYS A 21 5.13 6.30 -4.68
C LYS A 21 5.42 7.06 -5.97
N GLY A 22 5.76 8.34 -5.87
CA GLY A 22 5.95 9.24 -7.01
C GLY A 22 4.61 9.74 -7.57
N ASP A 23 3.57 9.70 -6.74
CA ASP A 23 2.26 10.26 -7.05
C ASP A 23 2.31 11.77 -6.79
N ILE A 24 2.70 12.53 -7.81
CA ILE A 24 2.91 13.98 -7.69
C ILE A 24 1.59 14.73 -7.47
N ASP A 25 0.50 14.29 -8.08
CA ASP A 25 -0.79 14.97 -7.94
C ASP A 25 -1.39 14.72 -6.54
N GLY A 26 -1.31 13.47 -6.06
CA GLY A 26 -1.65 13.16 -4.68
C GLY A 26 -0.75 13.92 -3.70
N LEU A 27 0.56 13.97 -3.96
CA LEU A 27 1.52 14.69 -3.12
C LEU A 27 1.18 16.19 -3.00
N LYS A 28 0.87 16.88 -4.10
CA LYS A 28 0.45 18.30 -4.06
C LYS A 28 -0.80 18.51 -3.22
N THR A 29 -1.75 17.58 -3.30
CA THR A 29 -2.97 17.59 -2.48
C THR A 29 -2.61 17.47 -0.99
N ALA A 30 -1.80 16.46 -0.63
CA ALA A 30 -1.36 16.24 0.75
C ALA A 30 -0.51 17.39 1.31
N ILE A 31 0.31 18.05 0.48
CA ILE A 31 1.07 19.24 0.88
C ILE A 31 0.12 20.40 1.22
N ASN A 32 -0.89 20.69 0.39
CA ASN A 32 -1.87 21.73 0.71
C ASN A 32 -2.58 21.45 2.03
N GLU A 33 -3.09 20.23 2.21
CA GLU A 33 -3.74 19.81 3.46
C GLU A 33 -2.80 19.94 4.66
N GLY A 34 -1.53 19.57 4.50
CA GLY A 34 -0.52 19.69 5.55
C GLY A 34 -0.25 21.12 5.97
N LEU A 35 -0.13 22.04 5.00
CA LEU A 35 0.04 23.47 5.27
C LEU A 35 -1.21 24.06 5.96
N ASP A 36 -2.41 23.67 5.51
CA ASP A 36 -3.68 24.07 6.13
C ASP A 36 -3.82 23.54 7.57
N ALA A 37 -3.31 22.33 7.84
CA ALA A 37 -3.23 21.74 9.17
C ALA A 37 -2.11 22.35 10.05
N GLY A 38 -1.35 23.32 9.53
CA GLY A 38 -0.32 24.04 10.27
C GLY A 38 1.06 23.38 10.27
N LEU A 39 1.38 22.54 9.28
CA LEU A 39 2.78 22.27 8.96
C LEU A 39 3.44 23.53 8.44
N THR A 40 4.68 23.74 8.85
CA THR A 40 5.50 24.83 8.33
C THR A 40 6.22 24.40 7.05
N VAL A 41 6.60 25.37 6.22
CA VAL A 41 7.36 25.12 4.98
C VAL A 41 8.65 24.34 5.27
N SER A 42 9.42 24.72 6.30
CA SER A 42 10.66 24.03 6.69
C SER A 42 10.41 22.57 7.10
N GLN A 43 9.29 22.25 7.74
CA GLN A 43 8.97 20.86 8.11
C GLN A 43 8.68 19.99 6.87
N VAL A 44 7.95 20.54 5.89
CA VAL A 44 7.68 19.80 4.64
C VAL A 44 8.96 19.65 3.81
N LYS A 45 9.77 20.71 3.69
CA LYS A 45 11.11 20.66 3.06
C LYS A 45 11.98 19.58 3.71
N GLU A 46 12.00 19.53 5.04
CA GLU A 46 12.82 18.57 5.77
C GLU A 46 12.35 17.13 5.58
N ALA A 47 11.04 16.87 5.62
CA ALA A 47 10.50 15.54 5.36
C ALA A 47 10.85 15.06 3.94
N LEU A 48 10.66 15.91 2.92
CA LEU A 48 10.97 15.58 1.53
C LEU A 48 12.48 15.41 1.29
N SER A 49 13.31 16.22 1.95
CA SER A 49 14.77 16.09 1.88
C SER A 49 15.24 14.81 2.58
N HIS A 50 14.70 14.49 3.75
CA HIS A 50 15.01 13.25 4.47
C HIS A 50 14.77 12.00 3.62
N LEU A 51 13.74 12.03 2.78
CA LEU A 51 13.33 10.90 1.95
C LEU A 51 14.32 10.53 0.85
N TYR A 52 15.23 11.42 0.40
CA TYR A 52 16.17 11.04 -0.66
C TYR A 52 17.02 9.82 -0.28
N ALA A 53 17.28 9.60 1.01
CA ALA A 53 18.03 8.43 1.49
C ALA A 53 17.28 7.10 1.29
N TYR A 54 15.95 7.16 1.13
CA TYR A 54 15.07 6.00 0.97
C TYR A 54 14.51 5.90 -0.46
N THR A 55 14.25 7.03 -1.11
CA THR A 55 13.54 7.12 -2.40
C THR A 55 14.46 7.59 -3.54
N GLY A 56 15.68 8.03 -3.21
CA GLY A 56 16.66 8.57 -4.14
C GLY A 56 16.47 10.05 -4.46
N PHE A 57 17.54 10.71 -4.93
CA PHE A 57 17.50 12.11 -5.34
C PHE A 57 16.36 12.46 -6.31
N PRO A 58 16.07 11.69 -7.37
CA PRO A 58 15.03 12.06 -8.32
C PRO A 58 13.64 12.23 -7.69
N ARG A 59 13.23 11.31 -6.79
CA ARG A 59 11.91 11.39 -6.14
C ARG A 59 11.85 12.55 -5.15
N SER A 60 12.89 12.72 -4.33
CA SER A 60 12.98 13.82 -3.36
C SER A 60 12.98 15.19 -4.04
N LEU A 61 13.74 15.37 -5.13
CA LEU A 61 13.77 16.62 -5.90
C LEU A 61 12.41 16.91 -6.56
N ASN A 62 11.73 15.89 -7.10
CA ASN A 62 10.36 16.05 -7.61
C ASN A 62 9.39 16.49 -6.50
N GLY A 63 9.52 15.90 -5.30
CA GLY A 63 8.72 16.29 -4.15
C GLY A 63 8.96 17.73 -3.70
N LEU A 64 10.22 18.16 -3.64
CA LEU A 64 10.58 19.56 -3.35
C LEU A 64 10.06 20.52 -4.42
N GLY A 65 10.10 20.12 -5.70
CA GLY A 65 9.49 20.87 -6.80
C GLY A 65 7.96 20.97 -6.69
N ALA A 66 7.30 19.90 -6.24
CA ALA A 66 5.86 19.92 -5.96
C ALA A 66 5.52 20.90 -4.82
N LEU A 67 6.30 20.90 -3.74
CA LEU A 67 6.16 21.89 -2.66
C LEU A 67 6.33 23.32 -3.17
N GLN A 68 7.38 23.59 -3.95
CA GLN A 68 7.63 24.91 -4.54
C GLN A 68 6.41 25.39 -5.35
N GLY A 69 5.86 24.53 -6.22
CA GLY A 69 4.67 24.85 -7.00
C GLY A 69 3.43 25.13 -6.14
N VAL A 70 3.18 24.32 -5.11
CA VAL A 70 2.07 24.54 -4.17
C VAL A 70 2.20 25.89 -3.47
N LEU A 71 3.39 26.26 -3.00
CA LEU A 71 3.62 27.54 -2.34
C LEU A 71 3.41 28.72 -3.29
N ASP A 72 3.85 28.60 -4.55
CA ASP A 72 3.63 29.63 -5.56
C ASP A 72 2.12 29.82 -5.86
N GLU A 73 1.38 28.73 -6.01
CA GLU A 73 -0.09 28.74 -6.21
C GLU A 73 -0.84 29.29 -4.99
N ARG A 74 -0.41 28.96 -3.77
CA ARG A 74 -0.99 29.49 -2.52
C ARG A 74 -0.72 30.98 -2.38
N LYS A 75 0.50 31.44 -2.68
CA LYS A 75 0.88 32.86 -2.68
C LYS A 75 0.09 33.68 -3.70
N GLN A 76 -0.15 33.14 -4.90
CA GLN A 76 -1.02 33.78 -5.91
C GLN A 76 -2.46 33.96 -5.42
N ARG A 77 -2.94 33.09 -4.53
CA ARG A 77 -4.25 33.20 -3.87
C ARG A 77 -4.22 34.08 -2.61
N GLY A 78 -3.09 34.73 -2.31
CA GLY A 78 -2.93 35.59 -1.14
C GLY A 78 -2.72 34.83 0.17
N ILE A 79 -2.44 33.53 0.13
CA ILE A 79 -2.14 32.70 1.30
C ILE A 79 -0.62 32.76 1.54
N ASN A 80 -0.21 33.16 2.74
CA ASN A 80 1.18 33.17 3.16
C ASN A 80 1.40 32.08 4.21
N ASP A 81 2.08 31.00 3.81
CA ASP A 81 2.36 29.87 4.69
C ASP A 81 3.50 30.18 5.67
N PRO A 82 3.42 29.75 6.94
CA PRO A 82 4.50 29.95 7.90
C PRO A 82 5.78 29.21 7.47
N GLU A 83 6.89 29.94 7.31
CA GLU A 83 8.17 29.34 6.94
C GLU A 83 8.62 28.28 7.95
N GLY A 84 8.52 28.59 9.25
CA GLY A 84 8.99 27.70 10.31
C GLY A 84 10.46 27.90 10.66
N LYS A 85 11.01 26.97 11.44
CA LYS A 85 12.41 27.01 11.90
C LYS A 85 13.26 26.12 10.99
N GLU A 86 14.31 26.70 10.41
CA GLU A 86 15.36 25.92 9.74
C GLU A 86 16.20 25.13 10.74
N ALA A 87 16.89 24.09 10.26
CA ALA A 87 17.81 23.32 11.08
C ALA A 87 18.95 24.22 11.60
N ASP A 88 19.34 24.05 12.86
CA ASP A 88 20.49 24.76 13.42
C ASP A 88 21.78 24.32 12.69
N PRO A 89 22.78 25.21 12.56
CA PRO A 89 24.07 24.82 12.03
C PRO A 89 24.73 23.76 12.92
N LEU A 90 25.45 22.83 12.30
CA LEU A 90 26.24 21.87 13.05
C LEU A 90 27.36 22.59 13.84
N PRO A 91 27.68 22.15 15.06
CA PRO A 91 28.69 22.80 15.89
C PRO A 91 30.09 22.69 15.27
N GLU A 92 30.99 23.58 15.68
CA GLU A 92 32.40 23.50 15.28
C GLU A 92 33.02 22.18 15.79
N GLY A 93 33.79 21.50 14.93
CA GLY A 93 34.38 20.20 15.25
C GLY A 93 33.39 19.02 15.25
N TYR A 94 32.20 19.18 14.66
CA TYR A 94 31.21 18.11 14.55
C TYR A 94 31.78 16.85 13.86
N ASP A 95 31.73 15.73 14.55
CA ASP A 95 32.12 14.42 14.02
C ASP A 95 30.88 13.64 13.58
N ALA A 96 30.52 13.81 12.30
CA ALA A 96 29.35 13.18 11.71
C ALA A 96 29.41 11.64 11.78
N LEU A 97 30.59 11.03 11.65
CA LEU A 97 30.72 9.58 11.72
C LEU A 97 30.41 9.07 13.13
N LYS A 98 30.97 9.73 14.15
CA LYS A 98 30.71 9.37 15.55
C LYS A 98 29.23 9.57 15.89
N GLN A 99 28.69 10.75 15.61
CA GLN A 99 27.30 11.08 15.93
C GLN A 99 26.31 10.18 15.18
N GLY A 100 26.57 9.96 13.89
CA GLY A 100 25.76 9.04 13.09
C GLY A 100 25.82 7.59 13.58
N THR A 101 26.97 7.14 14.09
CA THR A 101 27.10 5.81 14.72
C THR A 101 26.25 5.71 15.99
N GLU A 102 26.23 6.76 16.82
CA GLU A 102 25.42 6.83 18.04
C GLU A 102 23.91 6.82 17.71
N VAL A 103 23.49 7.65 16.75
CA VAL A 103 22.08 7.73 16.29
C VAL A 103 21.64 6.41 15.67
N GLN A 104 22.44 5.83 14.77
CA GLN A 104 22.15 4.53 14.17
C GLN A 104 21.98 3.47 15.25
N SER A 105 22.93 3.37 16.19
CA SER A 105 22.91 2.36 17.25
C SER A 105 21.68 2.48 18.14
N LYS A 106 21.25 3.73 18.43
CA LYS A 106 20.01 3.99 19.16
C LYS A 106 18.80 3.51 18.37
N LEU A 107 18.70 3.88 17.09
CA LEU A 107 17.58 3.49 16.23
C LEU A 107 17.49 1.97 16.10
N THR A 108 18.59 1.29 15.80
CA THR A 108 18.61 -0.18 15.64
C THR A 108 18.57 -0.94 16.96
N GLY A 109 18.75 -0.27 18.10
CA GLY A 109 18.87 -0.87 19.44
C GLY A 109 20.16 -1.67 19.65
N ARG A 110 21.10 -1.63 18.70
CA ARG A 110 22.38 -2.35 18.74
C ARG A 110 23.38 -1.74 17.77
N ALA A 111 24.67 -1.94 18.02
CA ALA A 111 25.70 -1.58 17.05
C ALA A 111 25.47 -2.29 15.70
N TYR A 112 25.67 -1.56 14.60
CA TYR A 112 25.58 -2.08 13.24
C TYR A 112 26.83 -1.69 12.45
N ASN A 113 27.36 -2.64 11.68
CA ASN A 113 28.50 -2.44 10.80
C ASN A 113 28.29 -3.22 9.51
N TYR A 114 28.43 -2.56 8.37
CA TYR A 114 28.38 -3.20 7.06
C TYR A 114 29.78 -3.40 6.47
N THR A 115 30.49 -4.41 6.98
CA THR A 115 31.91 -4.67 6.65
C THR A 115 32.14 -5.12 5.21
N PHE A 116 31.11 -5.63 4.53
CA PHE A 116 31.20 -6.02 3.13
C PHE A 116 31.45 -4.82 2.19
N ALA A 117 30.85 -3.66 2.49
CA ALA A 117 31.07 -2.42 1.75
C ALA A 117 31.33 -1.24 2.71
N PRO A 118 32.58 -1.06 3.18
CA PRO A 118 32.93 -0.05 4.17
C PRO A 118 32.60 1.40 3.76
N ALA A 119 32.67 1.72 2.48
CA ALA A 119 32.28 3.03 1.97
C ALA A 119 30.77 3.28 2.19
N THR A 120 29.94 2.26 1.93
CA THR A 120 28.49 2.32 2.17
C THR A 120 28.19 2.42 3.67
N ASP A 121 28.92 1.68 4.52
CA ASP A 121 28.79 1.82 5.98
C ASP A 121 29.11 3.24 6.45
N TYR A 122 30.17 3.84 5.91
CA TYR A 122 30.52 5.23 6.18
C TYR A 122 29.43 6.21 5.72
N TYR A 123 28.91 6.09 4.49
CA TYR A 123 27.83 6.96 4.01
C TYR A 123 26.57 6.81 4.84
N LEU A 124 26.22 5.59 5.22
CA LEU A 124 25.07 5.34 6.08
C LEU A 124 25.24 6.04 7.43
N LYS A 125 26.41 5.94 8.06
CA LYS A 125 26.66 6.54 9.36
C LYS A 125 26.89 8.04 9.27
N ALA A 126 27.95 8.47 8.60
CA ALA A 126 28.35 9.87 8.55
C ALA A 126 27.31 10.74 7.84
N HIS A 127 26.82 10.31 6.66
CA HIS A 127 25.94 11.16 5.87
C HIS A 127 24.47 11.05 6.30
N LEU A 128 23.90 9.84 6.30
CA LEU A 128 22.49 9.68 6.67
C LEU A 128 22.27 9.98 8.16
N PHE A 129 22.91 9.21 9.05
CA PHE A 129 22.65 9.35 10.48
C PHE A 129 23.37 10.55 11.11
N GLY A 130 24.52 10.96 10.56
CA GLY A 130 25.35 12.05 11.07
C GLY A 130 24.99 13.42 10.51
N ASP A 131 24.59 13.55 9.25
CA ASP A 131 24.19 14.86 8.71
C ASP A 131 22.66 15.01 8.73
N ILE A 132 21.92 14.11 8.05
CA ILE A 132 20.48 14.29 7.86
C ILE A 132 19.73 14.15 9.18
N PHE A 133 19.97 13.09 9.95
CA PHE A 133 19.30 12.88 11.23
C PHE A 133 19.76 13.87 12.32
N ALA A 134 20.87 14.59 12.13
CA ALA A 134 21.33 15.61 13.06
C ALA A 134 20.59 16.95 12.90
N ARG A 135 19.96 17.19 11.74
CA ARG A 135 19.13 18.37 11.51
C ARG A 135 17.92 18.34 12.44
N ASN A 136 17.73 19.39 13.23
CA ASN A 136 16.84 19.38 14.40
C ASN A 136 15.50 20.10 14.20
N ASN A 137 15.16 20.45 12.97
CA ASN A 137 13.84 20.96 12.56
C ASN A 137 12.76 19.85 12.50
N LEU A 138 13.16 18.58 12.43
CA LEU A 138 12.34 17.42 12.77
C LEU A 138 13.02 16.59 13.87
N THR A 139 12.23 16.10 14.83
CA THR A 139 12.73 15.15 15.84
C THR A 139 13.00 13.78 15.22
N HIS A 140 13.80 12.94 15.89
CA HIS A 140 14.02 11.57 15.42
C HIS A 140 12.72 10.75 15.34
N ALA A 141 11.78 10.94 16.26
CA ALA A 141 10.46 10.31 16.19
C ALA A 141 9.69 10.75 14.93
N GLN A 142 9.70 12.04 14.60
CA GLN A 142 9.06 12.56 13.38
C GLN A 142 9.73 12.03 12.12
N ARG A 143 11.07 11.91 12.11
CA ARG A 143 11.82 11.30 11.00
C ARG A 143 11.45 9.83 10.80
N GLU A 144 11.30 9.08 11.88
CA GLU A 144 10.87 7.68 11.76
C GLU A 144 9.40 7.55 11.34
N LEU A 145 8.53 8.48 11.73
CA LEU A 145 7.16 8.55 11.19
C LEU A 145 7.18 8.77 9.66
N VAL A 146 8.04 9.68 9.16
CA VAL A 146 8.28 9.87 7.72
C VAL A 146 8.80 8.59 7.07
N THR A 147 9.84 7.98 7.63
CA THR A 147 10.50 6.78 7.09
C THR A 147 9.55 5.60 6.99
N VAL A 148 8.82 5.26 8.06
CA VAL A 148 7.86 4.15 8.09
C VAL A 148 6.75 4.36 7.06
N SER A 149 6.26 5.60 6.94
CA SER A 149 5.20 5.95 5.98
C SER A 149 5.67 5.81 4.53
N ALA A 150 6.89 6.27 4.21
CA ALA A 150 7.49 6.11 2.89
C ALA A 150 7.76 4.65 2.52
N LEU A 151 8.35 3.88 3.45
CA LEU A 151 8.62 2.45 3.23
C LEU A 151 7.33 1.64 3.01
N SER A 152 6.21 2.08 3.58
CA SER A 152 4.88 1.51 3.32
C SER A 152 4.42 1.69 1.86
N GLY A 153 5.00 2.65 1.14
CA GLY A 153 4.82 2.87 -0.31
C GLY A 153 5.85 2.21 -1.23
N LEU A 154 6.97 1.69 -0.70
CA LEU A 154 8.06 1.09 -1.48
C LEU A 154 8.07 -0.43 -1.44
N GLU A 155 7.57 -1.09 -2.50
CA GLU A 155 7.60 -2.55 -2.64
C GLU A 155 9.04 -3.12 -2.62
N GLY A 156 9.22 -4.29 -2.00
CA GLY A 156 10.54 -4.94 -1.90
C GLY A 156 11.39 -4.45 -0.72
N CYS A 157 10.87 -3.51 0.08
CA CYS A 157 11.52 -2.99 1.28
C CYS A 157 10.88 -3.49 2.59
N GLU A 158 10.23 -4.66 2.59
CA GLU A 158 9.51 -5.18 3.75
C GLU A 158 10.43 -5.40 4.97
N ALA A 159 11.68 -5.82 4.75
CA ALA A 159 12.64 -5.98 5.84
C ALA A 159 13.01 -4.63 6.47
N GLN A 160 13.20 -3.60 5.66
CA GLN A 160 13.49 -2.24 6.10
C GLN A 160 12.29 -1.63 6.81
N LEU A 161 11.07 -1.80 6.29
CA LEU A 161 9.84 -1.33 6.93
C LEU A 161 9.72 -1.89 8.36
N LYS A 162 9.92 -3.20 8.53
CA LYS A 162 9.92 -3.83 9.87
C LYS A 162 11.06 -3.36 10.77
N SER A 163 12.25 -3.14 10.21
CA SER A 163 13.38 -2.60 10.96
C SER A 163 13.08 -1.18 11.46
N HIS A 164 12.48 -0.33 10.63
CA HIS A 164 12.12 1.04 11.00
C HIS A 164 10.89 1.13 11.89
N ILE A 165 9.94 0.18 11.84
CA ILE A 165 8.87 0.10 12.86
C ILE A 165 9.48 -0.15 14.24
N ASN A 166 10.45 -1.06 14.37
CA ASN A 166 11.18 -1.24 15.63
C ASN A 166 12.01 -0.02 16.00
N GLY A 167 12.69 0.58 15.02
CA GLY A 167 13.51 1.77 15.23
C GLY A 167 12.71 2.99 15.67
N ALA A 168 11.53 3.19 15.10
CA ALA A 168 10.60 4.24 15.49
C ALA A 168 10.27 4.21 16.99
N ARG A 169 10.08 3.01 17.56
CA ARG A 169 9.85 2.82 19.01
C ARG A 169 11.06 3.28 19.82
N ASN A 170 12.27 2.92 19.40
CA ASN A 170 13.52 3.34 20.05
C ASN A 170 13.76 4.85 19.95
N MET A 171 13.19 5.50 18.93
CA MET A 171 13.31 6.94 18.70
C MET A 171 12.16 7.76 19.28
N GLY A 172 11.17 7.12 19.92
CA GLY A 172 10.11 7.78 20.68
C GLY A 172 8.75 7.87 19.98
N VAL A 173 8.54 7.16 18.88
CA VAL A 173 7.19 6.97 18.31
C VAL A 173 6.46 5.94 19.16
N THR A 174 5.26 6.27 19.63
CA THR A 174 4.47 5.37 20.47
C THR A 174 3.87 4.22 19.66
N ASP A 175 3.58 3.11 20.34
CA ASP A 175 2.91 1.97 19.72
C ASP A 175 1.54 2.39 19.14
N ALA A 176 0.80 3.26 19.82
CA ALA A 176 -0.49 3.78 19.32
C ALA A 176 -0.36 4.64 18.05
N GLU A 177 0.70 5.46 17.96
CA GLU A 177 1.00 6.23 16.75
C GLU A 177 1.36 5.33 15.57
N LEU A 178 2.18 4.29 15.78
CA LEU A 178 2.49 3.30 14.74
C LEU A 178 1.22 2.61 14.21
N HIS A 179 0.35 2.16 15.12
CA HIS A 179 -0.93 1.52 14.76
C HIS A 179 -1.93 2.48 14.09
N SER A 180 -1.70 3.79 14.16
CA SER A 180 -2.54 4.78 13.47
C SER A 180 -2.14 5.00 12.01
N ILE A 181 -0.89 4.68 11.63
CA ILE A 181 -0.36 4.88 10.27
C ILE A 181 -1.22 4.18 9.21
N PRO A 182 -1.61 2.89 9.33
CA PRO A 182 -2.39 2.21 8.30
C PRO A 182 -3.73 2.90 7.99
N ALA A 183 -4.43 3.41 9.02
CA ALA A 183 -5.71 4.09 8.84
C ALA A 183 -5.55 5.40 8.07
N VAL A 184 -4.48 6.15 8.35
CA VAL A 184 -4.15 7.38 7.61
C VAL A 184 -3.81 7.06 6.16
N LEU A 185 -2.98 6.04 5.91
CA LEU A 185 -2.63 5.61 4.57
C LEU A 185 -3.87 5.16 3.79
N ALA A 186 -4.78 4.42 4.39
CA ALA A 186 -6.01 3.99 3.74
C ALA A 186 -6.89 5.17 3.32
N ALA A 187 -6.96 6.21 4.17
CA ALA A 187 -7.78 7.39 3.93
C ALA A 187 -7.16 8.38 2.92
N LYS A 188 -5.83 8.53 2.92
CA LYS A 188 -5.13 9.59 2.18
C LYS A 188 -4.25 9.12 1.03
N VAL A 189 -3.95 7.82 0.93
CA VAL A 189 -2.96 7.29 -0.02
C VAL A 189 -3.49 6.09 -0.82
N GLY A 190 -3.87 5.01 -0.15
CA GLY A 190 -4.33 3.80 -0.81
C GLY A 190 -4.41 2.57 0.09
N GLU A 191 -5.32 1.65 -0.26
CA GLU A 191 -5.54 0.39 0.49
C GLU A 191 -4.28 -0.50 0.52
N ARG A 192 -3.47 -0.48 -0.56
CA ARG A 192 -2.27 -1.31 -0.65
C ARG A 192 -1.20 -0.87 0.34
N GLU A 193 -0.94 0.43 0.43
CA GLU A 193 0.06 0.97 1.37
C GLU A 193 -0.37 0.77 2.82
N ALA A 194 -1.67 0.97 3.10
CA ALA A 194 -2.25 0.65 4.40
C ALA A 194 -2.07 -0.82 4.77
N TRP A 195 -2.36 -1.73 3.84
CA TRP A 195 -2.18 -3.17 4.04
C TRP A 195 -0.72 -3.53 4.31
N ARG A 196 0.23 -2.95 3.56
CA ARG A 196 1.67 -3.19 3.76
C ARG A 196 2.12 -2.72 5.14
N ALA A 197 1.70 -1.52 5.56
CA ALA A 197 1.98 -1.00 6.89
C ALA A 197 1.39 -1.90 7.98
N GLN A 198 0.11 -2.25 7.87
CA GLN A 198 -0.60 -3.07 8.85
C GLN A 198 0.04 -4.46 9.00
N LYS A 199 0.37 -5.11 7.87
CA LYS A 199 1.06 -6.41 7.88
C LYS A 199 2.41 -6.33 8.57
N ALA A 200 3.22 -5.33 8.23
CA ALA A 200 4.55 -5.16 8.82
C ALA A 200 4.49 -4.84 10.32
N ILE A 201 3.51 -4.03 10.75
CA ILE A 201 3.24 -3.75 12.16
C ILE A 201 2.85 -5.05 12.86
N ALA A 202 1.87 -5.78 12.36
CA ALA A 202 1.44 -7.03 12.98
C ALA A 202 2.59 -8.04 13.14
N GLU A 203 3.43 -8.19 12.11
CA GLU A 203 4.62 -9.06 12.19
C GLU A 203 5.63 -8.60 13.25
N VAL A 204 5.83 -7.29 13.42
CA VAL A 204 6.75 -6.73 14.43
C VAL A 204 6.19 -6.88 15.85
N PHE A 205 4.89 -6.70 16.02
CA PHE A 205 4.21 -6.77 17.31
C PHE A 205 3.76 -8.19 17.69
N GLY A 206 3.91 -9.17 16.78
CA GLY A 206 3.46 -10.55 17.00
C GLY A 206 1.93 -10.69 17.01
N GLU A 207 1.24 -9.81 16.28
CA GLU A 207 -0.21 -9.76 16.19
C GLU A 207 -0.72 -10.63 15.05
N GLU A 208 -1.97 -11.10 15.18
CA GLU A 208 -2.63 -11.84 14.11
C GLU A 208 -2.99 -10.89 12.95
N PHE A 209 -2.68 -11.30 11.73
CA PHE A 209 -3.00 -10.54 10.52
C PHE A 209 -3.66 -11.43 9.47
N ASN A 210 -4.95 -11.16 9.24
CA ASN A 210 -5.80 -11.92 8.30
C ASN A 210 -6.24 -11.09 7.08
N GLY A 211 -5.62 -9.93 6.85
CA GLY A 211 -5.91 -9.11 5.66
C GLY A 211 -5.26 -9.72 4.43
N GLY A 212 -6.04 -10.10 3.42
CA GLY A 212 -5.47 -10.52 2.13
C GLY A 212 -4.98 -9.33 1.29
N GLU A 213 -3.96 -9.57 0.47
CA GLU A 213 -3.26 -8.57 -0.33
C GLU A 213 -4.22 -7.89 -1.32
N PRO A 214 -4.40 -6.55 -1.25
CA PRO A 214 -5.18 -5.79 -2.23
C PRO A 214 -4.59 -5.91 -3.64
N VAL A 215 -5.45 -5.82 -4.65
CA VAL A 215 -5.02 -5.83 -6.06
C VAL A 215 -4.01 -4.70 -6.29
N LYS A 216 -2.84 -5.07 -6.83
CA LYS A 216 -1.82 -4.12 -7.27
C LYS A 216 -2.29 -3.39 -8.53
N ASP A 217 -2.17 -2.06 -8.53
CA ASP A 217 -2.42 -1.19 -9.68
C ASP A 217 -3.70 -1.56 -10.46
N PRO A 218 -4.89 -1.51 -9.82
CA PRO A 218 -6.12 -2.01 -10.41
C PRO A 218 -6.48 -1.24 -11.67
N MET A 219 -6.43 -1.91 -12.83
CA MET A 219 -6.76 -1.30 -14.13
C MET A 219 -8.27 -1.10 -14.33
N PHE A 220 -9.10 -1.85 -13.60
CA PHE A 220 -10.55 -1.83 -13.71
C PHE A 220 -11.21 -1.53 -12.36
N PRO A 221 -12.36 -0.83 -12.35
CA PRO A 221 -13.04 -0.50 -11.11
C PRO A 221 -13.48 -1.76 -10.36
N LYS A 222 -13.37 -1.75 -9.03
CA LYS A 222 -13.84 -2.83 -8.14
C LYS A 222 -15.34 -3.10 -8.29
N GLY A 223 -16.13 -2.05 -8.48
CA GLY A 223 -17.58 -2.12 -8.62
C GLY A 223 -18.34 -2.07 -7.30
N GLN A 224 -19.65 -2.31 -7.39
CA GLN A 224 -20.55 -2.30 -6.24
C GLN A 224 -20.71 -3.71 -5.65
N PRO A 225 -21.08 -3.86 -4.36
CA PRO A 225 -21.34 -5.16 -3.77
C PRO A 225 -22.32 -5.99 -4.62
N ASN A 226 -21.97 -7.25 -4.88
CA ASN A 226 -22.73 -8.15 -5.75
C ASN A 226 -23.92 -8.81 -5.03
N THR A 227 -24.80 -7.98 -4.45
CA THR A 227 -25.89 -8.42 -3.58
C THR A 227 -26.91 -9.31 -4.28
N ALA A 228 -27.14 -9.09 -5.58
CA ALA A 228 -28.09 -9.87 -6.39
C ALA A 228 -27.72 -11.36 -6.47
N PHE A 229 -26.43 -11.68 -6.43
CA PHE A 229 -25.93 -13.06 -6.51
C PHE A 229 -25.34 -13.56 -5.19
N ALA A 230 -25.36 -12.79 -4.10
CA ALA A 230 -24.69 -13.11 -2.84
C ALA A 230 -25.02 -14.51 -2.28
N LYS A 231 -26.24 -15.02 -2.50
CA LYS A 231 -26.65 -16.37 -2.08
C LYS A 231 -25.90 -17.53 -2.78
N TYR A 232 -25.19 -17.25 -3.88
CA TYR A 232 -24.39 -18.20 -4.64
C TYR A 232 -22.89 -18.04 -4.40
N PHE A 233 -22.51 -17.26 -3.39
CA PHE A 233 -21.12 -16.96 -3.06
C PHE A 233 -20.88 -17.26 -1.57
N ILE A 234 -19.68 -17.77 -1.29
CA ILE A 234 -19.10 -17.76 0.04
C ILE A 234 -18.18 -16.54 0.10
N GLY A 235 -18.38 -15.66 1.07
CA GLY A 235 -17.68 -14.38 1.16
C GLY A 235 -18.28 -13.27 0.30
N GLU A 236 -17.60 -12.13 0.21
CA GLU A 236 -18.11 -10.95 -0.50
C GLU A 236 -17.45 -10.77 -1.88
N SER A 237 -18.29 -10.54 -2.89
CA SER A 237 -17.87 -10.16 -4.24
C SER A 237 -18.45 -8.81 -4.66
N PHE A 238 -17.81 -8.18 -5.64
CA PHE A 238 -18.19 -6.89 -6.21
C PHE A 238 -18.27 -7.01 -7.73
N LEU A 239 -19.16 -6.22 -8.34
CA LEU A 239 -19.41 -6.22 -9.77
C LEU A 239 -19.34 -4.81 -10.35
N ALA A 240 -18.50 -4.62 -11.35
CA ALA A 240 -18.43 -3.40 -12.14
C ALA A 240 -18.80 -3.70 -13.60
N PRO A 241 -20.01 -3.33 -14.06
CA PRO A 241 -20.35 -3.40 -15.48
C PRO A 241 -19.40 -2.50 -16.28
N LEU A 242 -18.77 -3.06 -17.32
CA LEU A 242 -17.88 -2.33 -18.24
C LEU A 242 -18.54 -2.09 -19.59
N SER A 243 -19.40 -3.03 -20.04
CA SER A 243 -20.18 -2.91 -21.26
C SER A 243 -21.52 -3.63 -21.09
N SER A 244 -22.58 -3.05 -21.63
CA SER A 244 -23.95 -3.57 -21.62
C SER A 244 -24.47 -3.91 -23.03
N GLY A 245 -23.58 -4.01 -24.01
CA GLY A 245 -23.94 -4.33 -25.40
C GLY A 245 -24.42 -5.78 -25.58
N LYS A 246 -24.41 -6.26 -26.84
CA LYS A 246 -24.83 -7.64 -27.19
C LYS A 246 -24.08 -8.72 -26.40
N VAL A 247 -22.84 -8.42 -26.00
CA VAL A 247 -22.04 -9.23 -25.07
C VAL A 247 -21.76 -8.34 -23.85
N PRO A 248 -22.52 -8.50 -22.75
CA PRO A 248 -22.23 -7.81 -21.52
C PRO A 248 -20.86 -8.22 -20.97
N VAL A 249 -20.10 -7.24 -20.49
CA VAL A 249 -18.76 -7.44 -19.92
C VAL A 249 -18.72 -6.79 -18.55
N SER A 250 -18.22 -7.50 -17.54
CA SER A 250 -18.05 -6.96 -16.20
C SER A 250 -16.67 -7.30 -15.63
N ASN A 251 -16.12 -6.41 -14.80
CA ASN A 251 -15.07 -6.78 -13.85
C ASN A 251 -15.73 -7.36 -12.59
N VAL A 252 -15.28 -8.54 -12.17
CA VAL A 252 -15.73 -9.18 -10.92
C VAL A 252 -14.56 -9.15 -9.95
N THR A 253 -14.80 -8.64 -8.75
CA THR A 253 -13.78 -8.59 -7.67
C THR A 253 -14.19 -9.48 -6.52
N PHE A 254 -13.35 -10.43 -6.14
CA PHE A 254 -13.51 -11.30 -4.98
C PHE A 254 -12.67 -10.81 -3.81
N LYS A 255 -13.25 -10.74 -2.60
CA LYS A 255 -12.46 -10.65 -1.37
C LYS A 255 -11.58 -11.90 -1.20
N PRO A 256 -10.49 -11.82 -0.41
CA PRO A 256 -9.71 -13.00 -0.03
C PRO A 256 -10.62 -14.11 0.51
N GLY A 257 -10.44 -15.34 0.01
CA GLY A 257 -11.26 -16.50 0.34
C GLY A 257 -12.65 -16.55 -0.30
N CYS A 258 -13.10 -15.48 -0.96
CA CYS A 258 -14.41 -15.45 -1.60
C CYS A 258 -14.41 -16.32 -2.85
N ARG A 259 -15.49 -17.07 -3.04
CA ARG A 259 -15.67 -18.01 -4.16
C ARG A 259 -17.15 -18.19 -4.47
N ASN A 260 -17.48 -18.44 -5.73
CA ASN A 260 -18.84 -18.82 -6.09
C ASN A 260 -19.09 -20.31 -5.86
N ASN A 261 -20.36 -20.68 -5.81
CA ASN A 261 -20.77 -22.08 -5.80
C ASN A 261 -20.37 -22.75 -7.12
N TRP A 262 -20.34 -24.09 -7.08
CA TRP A 262 -20.31 -24.85 -8.32
C TRP A 262 -21.48 -24.44 -9.21
N HIS A 263 -21.24 -24.30 -10.50
CA HIS A 263 -22.28 -23.93 -11.46
C HIS A 263 -21.96 -24.39 -12.88
N ILE A 264 -22.99 -24.39 -13.72
CA ILE A 264 -22.94 -24.78 -15.13
C ILE A 264 -23.54 -23.67 -15.98
N HIS A 265 -22.88 -23.34 -17.09
CA HIS A 265 -23.44 -22.50 -18.15
C HIS A 265 -24.08 -23.38 -19.23
N HIS A 266 -25.36 -23.15 -19.52
CA HIS A 266 -26.11 -23.80 -20.58
C HIS A 266 -26.22 -22.88 -21.79
N LYS A 267 -25.97 -23.42 -23.00
CA LYS A 267 -25.98 -22.69 -24.28
C LYS A 267 -25.12 -21.43 -24.27
N GLY A 268 -23.95 -21.50 -23.65
CA GLY A 268 -23.03 -20.38 -23.60
C GLY A 268 -21.65 -20.79 -23.12
N ILE A 269 -20.65 -20.08 -23.65
CA ILE A 269 -19.24 -20.22 -23.27
C ILE A 269 -18.85 -18.97 -22.48
N GLN A 270 -18.33 -19.15 -21.27
CA GLN A 270 -17.82 -18.05 -20.46
C GLN A 270 -16.32 -17.91 -20.64
N VAL A 271 -15.84 -16.68 -20.73
CA VAL A 271 -14.42 -16.37 -20.74
C VAL A 271 -14.08 -15.49 -19.56
N LEU A 272 -13.05 -15.89 -18.81
CA LEU A 272 -12.45 -15.12 -17.73
C LEU A 272 -11.08 -14.63 -18.17
N ILE A 273 -10.85 -13.33 -18.06
CA ILE A 273 -9.53 -12.72 -18.25
C ILE A 273 -9.07 -12.18 -16.89
N CYS A 274 -8.05 -12.78 -16.31
CA CYS A 274 -7.56 -12.42 -14.98
C CYS A 274 -6.76 -11.11 -15.06
N VAL A 275 -7.14 -10.11 -14.26
CA VAL A 275 -6.59 -8.75 -14.36
C VAL A 275 -6.00 -8.22 -13.06
N GLY A 276 -6.21 -8.90 -11.92
CA GLY A 276 -5.66 -8.44 -10.65
C GLY A 276 -5.62 -9.52 -9.57
N GLY A 277 -4.56 -9.51 -8.77
CA GLY A 277 -4.34 -10.43 -7.64
C GLY A 277 -4.36 -11.91 -8.02
N THR A 278 -4.65 -12.81 -7.08
CA THR A 278 -4.60 -14.27 -7.34
C THR A 278 -5.89 -14.98 -6.97
N GLY A 279 -6.27 -15.94 -7.82
CA GLY A 279 -7.52 -16.69 -7.68
C GLY A 279 -7.37 -18.18 -7.96
N TRP A 280 -8.49 -18.88 -7.84
CA TRP A 280 -8.64 -20.29 -8.18
C TRP A 280 -9.72 -20.45 -9.24
N TYR A 281 -9.52 -21.41 -10.13
CA TYR A 281 -10.56 -21.96 -11.00
C TYR A 281 -10.50 -23.48 -10.95
N GLN A 282 -11.65 -24.13 -10.91
CA GLN A 282 -11.69 -25.59 -10.90
C GLN A 282 -12.89 -26.13 -11.68
N GLU A 283 -12.60 -27.10 -12.54
CA GLU A 283 -13.61 -27.94 -13.19
C GLU A 283 -13.88 -29.19 -12.35
N TRP A 284 -15.11 -29.70 -12.43
CA TRP A 284 -15.51 -30.88 -11.69
C TRP A 284 -14.65 -32.10 -12.06
N GLY A 285 -14.14 -32.78 -11.03
CA GLY A 285 -13.26 -33.95 -11.21
C GLY A 285 -11.82 -33.61 -11.63
N LYS A 286 -11.46 -32.33 -11.78
CA LYS A 286 -10.09 -31.88 -12.08
C LYS A 286 -9.46 -31.15 -10.89
N PRO A 287 -8.11 -31.10 -10.80
CA PRO A 287 -7.41 -30.25 -9.84
C PRO A 287 -7.74 -28.77 -10.07
N ALA A 288 -7.76 -27.99 -8.99
CA ALA A 288 -7.87 -26.54 -9.10
C ALA A 288 -6.61 -25.93 -9.75
N ARG A 289 -6.82 -24.95 -10.62
CA ARG A 289 -5.79 -24.15 -11.29
C ARG A 289 -5.65 -22.81 -10.59
N LEU A 290 -4.43 -22.46 -10.18
CA LEU A 290 -4.10 -21.13 -9.68
C LEU A 290 -4.16 -20.13 -10.84
N LEU A 291 -4.79 -18.98 -10.62
CA LEU A 291 -4.95 -17.90 -11.58
C LEU A 291 -4.16 -16.67 -11.14
N LYS A 292 -3.52 -16.01 -12.10
CA LYS A 292 -2.72 -14.79 -11.94
C LYS A 292 -3.07 -13.78 -13.04
N PRO A 293 -2.73 -12.49 -12.90
CA PRO A 293 -2.98 -11.51 -13.95
C PRO A 293 -2.34 -11.95 -15.28
N GLY A 294 -3.10 -11.90 -16.36
CA GLY A 294 -2.72 -12.40 -17.68
C GLY A 294 -3.20 -13.81 -18.00
N ASP A 295 -3.64 -14.60 -17.01
CA ASP A 295 -4.30 -15.88 -17.27
C ASP A 295 -5.67 -15.70 -17.93
N VAL A 296 -5.97 -16.59 -18.87
CA VAL A 296 -7.29 -16.70 -19.50
C VAL A 296 -7.87 -18.09 -19.23
N VAL A 297 -9.16 -18.12 -18.91
CA VAL A 297 -9.94 -19.35 -18.75
C VAL A 297 -11.13 -19.27 -19.69
N GLU A 298 -11.20 -20.19 -20.65
CA GLU A 298 -12.40 -20.45 -21.43
C GLU A 298 -13.13 -21.62 -20.78
N ILE A 299 -14.40 -21.40 -20.46
CA ILE A 299 -15.25 -22.35 -19.74
C ILE A 299 -16.29 -22.86 -20.75
N PRO A 300 -16.15 -24.12 -21.21
CA PRO A 300 -17.08 -24.69 -22.17
C PRO A 300 -18.51 -24.78 -21.63
N GLU A 301 -19.47 -24.80 -22.55
CA GLU A 301 -20.85 -25.14 -22.22
C GLU A 301 -20.94 -26.48 -21.48
N GLY A 302 -21.82 -26.56 -20.48
CA GLY A 302 -22.07 -27.79 -19.73
C GLY A 302 -20.99 -28.13 -18.69
N MET A 303 -19.91 -27.35 -18.61
CA MET A 303 -18.84 -27.59 -17.63
C MET A 303 -19.26 -27.14 -16.22
N LYS A 304 -19.36 -28.11 -15.30
CA LYS A 304 -19.51 -27.80 -13.86
C LYS A 304 -18.19 -27.27 -13.33
N HIS A 305 -18.19 -26.03 -12.84
CA HIS A 305 -16.98 -25.37 -12.38
C HIS A 305 -17.27 -24.36 -11.25
N TRP A 306 -16.21 -23.89 -10.58
CA TRP A 306 -16.25 -22.72 -9.70
C TRP A 306 -14.97 -21.88 -9.87
N HIS A 307 -15.01 -20.64 -9.39
CA HIS A 307 -13.84 -19.79 -9.29
C HIS A 307 -13.96 -18.78 -8.13
N GLY A 308 -12.82 -18.25 -7.70
CA GLY A 308 -12.76 -17.35 -6.56
C GLY A 308 -11.36 -16.80 -6.33
N ALA A 309 -11.19 -16.05 -5.24
CA ALA A 309 -9.89 -15.57 -4.77
C ALA A 309 -9.09 -16.68 -4.07
N THR A 310 -7.78 -16.50 -3.95
CA THR A 310 -6.99 -17.25 -2.95
C THR A 310 -7.31 -16.74 -1.54
N LYS A 311 -6.87 -17.48 -0.51
CA LYS A 311 -7.20 -17.17 0.89
C LYS A 311 -6.67 -15.81 1.37
N ASP A 312 -5.60 -15.33 0.74
CA ASP A 312 -4.74 -14.24 1.19
C ASP A 312 -4.52 -13.19 0.10
N SER A 313 -5.28 -13.21 -0.99
CA SER A 313 -5.22 -12.20 -2.06
C SER A 313 -6.62 -11.82 -2.49
N TRP A 314 -6.84 -10.55 -2.79
CA TRP A 314 -8.00 -10.16 -3.59
C TRP A 314 -7.85 -10.69 -5.01
N PHE A 315 -8.95 -10.91 -5.72
CA PHE A 315 -8.89 -11.39 -7.11
C PHE A 315 -9.84 -10.62 -8.01
N GLN A 316 -9.35 -10.21 -9.18
CA GLN A 316 -10.12 -9.54 -10.20
C GLN A 316 -9.99 -10.25 -11.54
N HIS A 317 -11.13 -10.43 -12.20
CA HIS A 317 -11.17 -10.90 -13.58
C HIS A 317 -12.29 -10.20 -14.35
N ILE A 318 -12.06 -9.98 -15.64
CA ILE A 318 -13.09 -9.62 -16.59
C ILE A 318 -13.83 -10.88 -16.99
N ALA A 319 -15.15 -10.84 -16.94
CA ALA A 319 -16.03 -11.92 -17.35
C ALA A 319 -16.98 -11.46 -18.44
N PHE A 320 -17.14 -12.31 -19.45
CA PHE A 320 -18.19 -12.21 -20.45
C PHE A 320 -18.59 -13.61 -20.93
N THR A 321 -19.82 -13.73 -21.42
CA THR A 321 -20.35 -14.99 -21.93
C THR A 321 -20.80 -14.78 -23.36
N VAL A 322 -20.32 -15.64 -24.27
CA VAL A 322 -20.88 -15.76 -25.61
C VAL A 322 -22.07 -16.71 -25.50
N ALA A 323 -23.27 -16.14 -25.49
CA ALA A 323 -24.51 -16.85 -25.23
C ALA A 323 -25.34 -17.04 -26.51
N GLU A 324 -25.95 -18.21 -26.64
CA GLU A 324 -26.99 -18.47 -27.65
C GLU A 324 -28.39 -18.21 -27.10
N GLU A 325 -29.41 -18.28 -27.97
CA GLU A 325 -30.79 -18.08 -27.56
C GLU A 325 -31.24 -19.13 -26.52
N GLY A 326 -31.74 -18.64 -25.37
CA GLY A 326 -32.15 -19.47 -24.25
C GLY A 326 -31.01 -19.89 -23.32
N ALA A 327 -29.84 -19.23 -23.38
CA ALA A 327 -28.76 -19.43 -22.42
C ALA A 327 -29.19 -19.20 -20.98
N SER A 328 -28.66 -20.00 -20.06
CA SER A 328 -28.96 -19.89 -18.63
C SER A 328 -27.82 -20.42 -17.75
N ASN A 329 -27.85 -20.06 -16.47
CA ASN A 329 -26.90 -20.52 -15.46
C ASN A 329 -27.60 -21.43 -14.47
N GLU A 330 -27.06 -22.63 -14.26
CA GLU A 330 -27.50 -23.55 -13.23
C GLU A 330 -26.53 -23.46 -12.04
N TRP A 331 -27.01 -22.92 -10.92
CA TRP A 331 -26.24 -22.83 -9.68
C TRP A 331 -26.45 -24.08 -8.83
N LEU A 332 -25.35 -24.65 -8.34
CA LEU A 332 -25.31 -25.92 -7.62
C LEU A 332 -24.82 -25.72 -6.17
N GLU A 333 -24.24 -26.78 -5.60
CA GLU A 333 -23.78 -26.79 -4.22
C GLU A 333 -22.59 -25.83 -3.98
N PRO A 334 -22.44 -25.30 -2.75
CA PRO A 334 -21.27 -24.51 -2.38
C PRO A 334 -20.00 -25.34 -2.39
N VAL A 335 -18.87 -24.68 -2.68
CA VAL A 335 -17.53 -25.24 -2.43
C VAL A 335 -17.29 -25.22 -0.93
N THR A 336 -17.18 -26.40 -0.32
CA THR A 336 -17.04 -26.51 1.14
C THR A 336 -15.73 -25.87 1.62
N ASP A 337 -15.69 -25.39 2.87
CA ASP A 337 -14.45 -24.88 3.46
C ASP A 337 -13.37 -25.97 3.51
N GLU A 338 -13.74 -27.24 3.71
CA GLU A 338 -12.79 -28.35 3.73
C GLU A 338 -12.12 -28.56 2.36
N GLU A 339 -12.88 -28.52 1.27
CA GLU A 339 -12.34 -28.59 -0.09
C GLU A 339 -11.44 -27.40 -0.40
N TYR A 340 -11.91 -26.20 -0.07
CA TYR A 340 -11.17 -24.96 -0.34
C TYR A 340 -9.86 -24.86 0.44
N ASN A 341 -9.88 -25.23 1.73
CA ASN A 341 -8.70 -25.16 2.59
C ASN A 341 -7.63 -26.21 2.27
N LYS A 342 -7.92 -27.21 1.42
CA LYS A 342 -6.93 -28.15 0.88
C LYS A 342 -6.08 -27.54 -0.23
N LEU A 343 -6.52 -26.44 -0.84
CA LEU A 343 -5.78 -25.73 -1.88
C LEU A 343 -4.57 -25.01 -1.27
N LYS A 344 -3.45 -25.01 -2.00
CA LYS A 344 -2.17 -24.48 -1.52
C LYS A 344 -1.66 -23.35 -2.38
#